data_AF-A0A7T3RE91-F1
#
_entry.id   AF-A0A7T3RE91-F1
#
_cell.length_a   1.000
_cell.length_b   1.000
_cell.length_c   1.000
_cell.angle_alpha   90.00
_cell.angle_beta   90.00
_cell.angle_gamma   90.00
#
_symmetry.space_group_name_H-M   'P 1'
#
loop_
_entity.id
_entity.type
_entity.pdbx_description
1 polymer ?
#
loop_
_entity_poly.entity_id
_entity_poly.type
_entity_poly.pdbx_seq_one_letter_code
_entity_poly.pdbx_strand_id
1 'polypeptide(L)'
;MDNIQKFLSDAEKIKKHYRAEHPGKYSGTAVCEQICDLFIRNNRTFEQLAAAFAQYWMDTYILGNADQESLPTSENLDTLAAMQSLLDNDGQQINALSDKDLKELCQIVNMEAEDIPIDVLNSLMMIFVDRQVF
;
A
#
# COMPACT_ATOMS: atom_id res chain seq x y z
N MET A 1 -0.94 -18.30 -7.70
CA MET A 1 -1.74 -17.15 -7.24
C MET A 1 -0.78 -15.98 -7.26
N ASP A 2 -1.12 -14.92 -7.96
CA ASP A 2 -0.33 -13.69 -7.99
C ASP A 2 -0.17 -13.14 -6.55
N ASN A 3 1.01 -12.62 -6.20
CA ASN A 3 1.30 -12.05 -4.88
C ASN A 3 0.25 -11.00 -4.48
N ILE A 4 -0.19 -10.21 -5.47
CA ILE A 4 -1.20 -9.18 -5.26
C ILE A 4 -2.56 -9.79 -4.94
N GLN A 5 -2.97 -10.84 -5.66
CA GLN A 5 -4.22 -11.56 -5.37
C GLN A 5 -4.21 -12.18 -3.97
N LYS A 6 -3.06 -12.70 -3.54
CA LYS A 6 -2.90 -13.22 -2.18
C LYS A 6 -3.03 -12.09 -1.15
N PHE A 7 -2.36 -10.97 -1.36
CA PHE A 7 -2.44 -9.79 -0.49
C PHE A 7 -3.89 -9.30 -0.32
N LEU A 8 -4.61 -9.09 -1.43
CA LEU A 8 -6.02 -8.68 -1.42
C LEU A 8 -6.91 -9.70 -0.70
N SER A 9 -6.69 -10.99 -0.94
CA SER A 9 -7.43 -12.05 -0.26
C SER A 9 -7.21 -12.04 1.26
N ASP A 10 -5.98 -11.79 1.71
CA ASP A 10 -5.64 -11.74 3.13
C ASP A 10 -6.16 -10.44 3.78
N ALA A 11 -6.17 -9.31 3.08
CA ALA A 11 -6.81 -8.07 3.52
C ALA A 11 -8.33 -8.23 3.73
N GLU A 12 -9.02 -8.89 2.79
CA GLU A 12 -10.45 -9.19 2.93
C GLU A 12 -10.75 -10.12 4.12
N LYS A 13 -9.85 -11.08 4.40
CA LYS A 13 -9.96 -11.92 5.60
C LYS A 13 -9.82 -11.09 6.87
N ILE A 14 -8.86 -10.16 6.94
CA ILE A 14 -8.71 -9.25 8.10
C ILE A 14 -10.01 -8.48 8.34
N LYS A 15 -10.57 -7.86 7.30
CA LYS A 15 -11.84 -7.12 7.38
C LYS A 15 -12.99 -8.00 7.88
N LYS A 16 -13.12 -9.22 7.36
CA LYS A 16 -14.15 -10.18 7.77
C LYS A 16 -13.98 -10.64 9.21
N HIS A 17 -12.76 -10.97 9.63
CA HIS A 17 -12.47 -11.41 11.00
C HIS A 17 -12.73 -10.30 12.01
N TYR A 18 -12.26 -9.08 11.72
CA TYR A 18 -12.49 -7.94 12.59
C TYR A 18 -13.98 -7.68 12.83
N ARG A 19 -14.81 -7.75 11.78
CA ARG A 19 -16.28 -7.61 11.89
C ARG A 19 -16.91 -8.67 12.78
N ALA A 20 -16.44 -9.92 12.69
CA ALA A 20 -16.96 -11.02 13.49
C ALA A 20 -16.58 -10.87 14.98
N GLU A 21 -15.40 -10.34 15.27
CA GLU A 21 -14.90 -10.13 16.64
C GLU A 21 -15.46 -8.86 17.30
N HIS A 22 -15.88 -7.87 16.50
CA HIS A 22 -16.34 -6.56 16.97
C HIS A 22 -17.77 -6.23 16.50
N PRO A 23 -18.80 -7.04 16.87
CA PRO A 23 -20.16 -6.81 16.43
C PRO A 23 -20.68 -5.45 16.90
N GLY A 24 -21.15 -4.63 15.95
CA GLY A 24 -21.68 -3.29 16.21
C GLY A 24 -20.64 -2.23 16.61
N LYS A 25 -19.34 -2.56 16.52
CA LYS A 25 -18.22 -1.65 16.86
C LYS A 25 -17.12 -1.72 15.80
N TYR A 26 -17.51 -1.73 14.54
CA TYR A 26 -16.55 -1.77 13.45
C TYR A 26 -15.74 -0.47 13.41
N SER A 27 -14.43 -0.58 13.22
CA SER A 27 -13.53 0.55 13.04
C SER A 27 -12.73 0.31 11.77
N GLY A 28 -13.02 1.10 10.71
CA GLY A 28 -12.26 1.04 9.47
C GLY A 28 -10.79 1.38 9.70
N THR A 29 -10.50 2.35 10.56
CA THR A 29 -9.13 2.70 10.96
C THR A 29 -8.35 1.50 11.49
N ALA A 30 -8.90 0.78 12.49
CA ALA A 30 -8.22 -0.38 13.10
C ALA A 30 -8.04 -1.55 12.12
N VAL A 31 -8.97 -1.71 11.17
CA VAL A 31 -8.83 -2.69 10.08
C VAL A 31 -7.71 -2.29 9.12
N CYS A 32 -7.66 -1.01 8.73
CA CYS A 32 -6.62 -0.47 7.85
C CYS A 32 -5.23 -0.56 8.50
N GLU A 33 -5.09 -0.31 9.80
CA GLU A 33 -3.85 -0.52 10.55
C GLU A 33 -3.36 -1.97 10.44
N GLN A 34 -4.24 -2.96 10.64
CA GLN A 34 -3.88 -4.38 10.48
C GLN A 34 -3.50 -4.76 9.04
N ILE A 35 -4.08 -4.08 8.06
CA ILE A 35 -3.74 -4.26 6.64
C ILE A 35 -2.39 -3.62 6.34
N CYS A 36 -2.07 -2.45 6.91
CA CYS A 36 -0.72 -1.88 6.86
C CYS A 36 0.30 -2.84 7.46
N ASP A 37 0.02 -3.45 8.61
CA ASP A 37 0.89 -4.47 9.21
C ASP A 37 1.07 -5.70 8.31
N LEU A 38 0.02 -6.12 7.59
CA LEU A 38 0.11 -7.17 6.57
C LEU A 38 1.02 -6.75 5.42
N PHE A 39 0.84 -5.55 4.88
CA PHE A 39 1.64 -4.98 3.80
C PHE A 39 3.13 -4.92 4.18
N ILE A 40 3.46 -4.36 5.33
CA ILE A 40 4.84 -4.26 5.83
C ILE A 40 5.45 -5.65 6.00
N ARG A 41 4.69 -6.61 6.57
CA ARG A 41 5.18 -8.00 6.74
C ARG A 41 5.45 -8.72 5.42
N ASN A 42 4.71 -8.41 4.36
CA ASN A 42 4.96 -8.97 3.03
C ASN A 42 6.23 -8.38 2.39
N ASN A 43 6.65 -7.20 2.84
CA ASN A 43 7.74 -6.41 2.28
C ASN A 43 8.93 -6.24 3.25
N ARG A 44 9.16 -7.22 4.13
CA ARG A 44 10.17 -7.18 5.20
C ARG A 44 11.59 -6.83 4.74
N THR A 45 11.94 -7.16 3.50
CA THR A 45 13.28 -6.86 2.93
C THR A 45 13.57 -5.35 2.90
N PHE A 46 12.53 -4.51 2.79
CA PHE A 46 12.60 -3.05 2.77
C PHE A 46 11.50 -2.50 3.69
N GLU A 47 11.50 -2.98 4.93
CA GLU A 47 10.48 -2.70 5.95
C GLU A 47 10.23 -1.20 6.15
N GLN A 48 11.29 -0.38 6.17
CA GLN A 48 11.19 1.07 6.35
C GLN A 48 10.46 1.73 5.17
N LEU A 49 10.84 1.40 3.94
CA LEU A 49 10.16 1.88 2.74
C LEU A 49 8.69 1.43 2.70
N ALA A 50 8.42 0.17 3.04
CA ALA A 50 7.06 -0.35 3.10
C ALA A 50 6.21 0.36 4.17
N ALA A 51 6.80 0.66 5.33
CA ALA A 51 6.15 1.42 6.38
C ALA A 51 5.84 2.85 5.92
N ALA A 52 6.77 3.51 5.21
CA ALA A 52 6.54 4.83 4.66
C ALA A 52 5.41 4.84 3.60
N PHE A 53 5.35 3.84 2.72
CA PHE A 53 4.25 3.68 1.77
C PHE A 53 2.91 3.44 2.47
N ALA A 54 2.88 2.56 3.48
CA ALA A 54 1.68 2.28 4.25
C ALA A 54 1.19 3.52 5.02
N GLN A 55 2.10 4.29 5.59
CA GLN A 55 1.79 5.55 6.28
C GLN A 55 1.19 6.58 5.31
N TYR A 56 1.83 6.77 4.15
CA TYR A 56 1.30 7.64 3.10
C TYR A 56 -0.13 7.24 2.69
N TRP A 57 -0.39 5.95 2.50
CA TRP A 57 -1.72 5.45 2.18
C TRP A 57 -2.74 5.73 3.29
N MET A 58 -2.34 5.49 4.55
CA MET A 58 -3.20 5.72 5.71
C MET A 58 -3.60 7.20 5.83
N ASP A 59 -2.64 8.09 5.71
CA ASP A 59 -2.85 9.54 5.80
C ASP A 59 -3.69 10.07 4.63
N THR A 60 -3.43 9.57 3.42
CA THR A 60 -4.04 10.09 2.19
C THR A 60 -5.47 9.58 1.98
N TYR A 61 -5.73 8.30 2.28
CA TYR A 61 -7.00 7.67 1.88
C TYR A 61 -7.90 7.28 3.06
N ILE A 62 -7.37 7.16 4.27
CA ILE A 62 -8.10 6.56 5.39
C ILE A 62 -8.44 7.58 6.49
N LEU A 63 -7.44 8.25 7.07
CA LEU A 63 -7.63 9.06 8.28
C LEU A 63 -8.54 10.28 8.08
N GLY A 64 -8.60 10.82 6.86
CA GLY A 64 -9.47 11.94 6.51
C GLY A 64 -10.89 11.57 6.07
N ASN A 65 -11.22 10.28 5.92
CA ASN A 65 -12.50 9.86 5.36
C ASN A 65 -13.62 9.96 6.41
N ALA A 66 -14.75 10.57 6.04
CA ALA A 66 -15.88 10.75 6.95
C ALA A 66 -16.64 9.45 7.26
N ASP A 67 -16.61 8.47 6.36
CA ASP A 67 -17.32 7.20 6.50
C ASP A 67 -16.36 6.08 6.92
N GLN A 68 -16.00 6.08 8.21
CA GLN A 68 -15.08 5.08 8.77
C GLN A 68 -15.66 3.66 8.82
N GLU A 69 -16.97 3.48 8.66
CA GLU A 69 -17.58 2.14 8.74
C GLU A 69 -17.50 1.36 7.42
N SER A 70 -17.35 2.05 6.29
CA SER A 70 -17.18 1.43 4.98
C SER A 70 -15.73 1.09 4.64
N LEU A 71 -14.76 1.72 5.31
CA LEU A 71 -13.32 1.56 5.08
C LEU A 71 -12.77 0.19 5.50
N PRO A 72 -11.72 -0.32 4.83
CA PRO A 72 -11.25 0.15 3.53
C PRO A 72 -12.27 -0.20 2.43
N THR A 73 -12.44 0.68 1.44
CA THR A 73 -13.18 0.37 0.21
C THR A 73 -12.32 -0.47 -0.73
N SER A 74 -12.92 -0.99 -1.81
CA SER A 74 -12.14 -1.69 -2.86
C SER A 74 -11.08 -0.78 -3.47
N GLU A 75 -11.42 0.49 -3.75
CA GLU A 75 -10.47 1.46 -4.29
C GLU A 75 -9.30 1.70 -3.34
N ASN A 76 -9.54 1.77 -2.02
CA ASN A 76 -8.45 1.88 -1.07
C ASN A 76 -7.50 0.67 -1.13
N LEU A 77 -8.06 -0.54 -1.24
CA LEU A 77 -7.26 -1.76 -1.35
C LEU A 77 -6.52 -1.85 -2.69
N ASP A 78 -7.15 -1.40 -3.78
CA ASP A 78 -6.54 -1.37 -5.11
C ASP A 78 -5.32 -0.43 -5.14
N THR A 79 -5.40 0.73 -4.49
CA THR A 79 -4.26 1.64 -4.35
C THR A 79 -3.10 1.00 -3.57
N LEU A 80 -3.39 0.35 -2.44
CA LEU A 80 -2.34 -0.31 -1.66
C LEU A 80 -1.76 -1.54 -2.38
N ALA A 81 -2.59 -2.26 -3.14
CA ALA A 81 -2.15 -3.33 -4.02
C ALA A 81 -1.25 -2.83 -5.17
N ALA A 82 -1.53 -1.64 -5.71
CA ALA A 82 -0.66 -1.00 -6.68
C ALA A 82 0.70 -0.62 -6.07
N MET A 83 0.72 -0.16 -4.82
CA MET A 83 1.97 0.03 -4.06
C MET A 83 2.72 -1.30 -3.85
N GLN A 84 2.01 -2.40 -3.59
CA GLN A 84 2.62 -3.74 -3.53
C GLN A 84 3.24 -4.12 -4.89
N SER A 85 2.55 -3.84 -6.00
CA SER A 85 3.04 -4.11 -7.35
C SER A 85 4.33 -3.35 -7.69
N LEU A 86 4.48 -2.11 -7.17
CA LEU A 86 5.73 -1.36 -7.28
C LEU A 86 6.87 -2.07 -6.54
N LEU A 87 6.63 -2.49 -5.30
CA LEU A 87 7.63 -3.15 -4.47
C LEU A 87 7.99 -4.56 -4.97
N ASP A 88 7.05 -5.25 -5.62
CA ASP A 88 7.28 -6.55 -6.27
C ASP A 88 8.00 -6.42 -7.64
N ASN A 89 8.23 -5.18 -8.12
CA ASN A 89 8.77 -4.87 -9.44
C ASN A 89 7.97 -5.53 -10.59
N ASP A 90 6.67 -5.70 -10.40
CA ASP A 90 5.78 -6.30 -11.41
C ASP A 90 5.25 -5.21 -12.36
N GLY A 91 5.05 -3.98 -11.89
CA GLY A 91 4.64 -2.83 -12.72
C GLY A 91 3.27 -2.97 -13.43
N GLN A 92 2.62 -4.14 -13.34
CA GLN A 92 1.39 -4.47 -14.06
C GLN A 92 0.15 -3.83 -13.43
N GLN A 93 0.18 -3.46 -12.14
CA GLN A 93 -1.00 -2.96 -11.42
C GLN A 93 -0.89 -1.53 -10.89
N ILE A 94 0.01 -0.71 -11.45
CA ILE A 94 0.20 0.68 -10.98
C ILE A 94 -0.88 1.67 -11.43
N ASN A 95 -1.87 1.23 -12.21
CA ASN A 95 -2.91 2.12 -12.77
C ASN A 95 -3.89 2.66 -11.70
N ALA A 96 -3.91 2.07 -10.50
CA ALA A 96 -4.69 2.60 -9.37
C ALA A 96 -3.98 3.74 -8.63
N LEU A 97 -2.72 4.05 -9.00
CA LEU A 97 -1.98 5.19 -8.50
C LEU A 97 -2.16 6.37 -9.46
N SER A 98 -2.55 7.52 -8.92
CA SER A 98 -2.55 8.78 -9.65
C SER A 98 -1.13 9.32 -9.84
N ASP A 99 -0.98 10.31 -10.72
CA ASP A 99 0.30 11.00 -10.91
C ASP A 99 0.81 11.65 -9.61
N LYS A 100 -0.11 12.11 -8.75
CA LYS A 100 0.25 12.65 -7.44
C LYS A 100 0.84 11.55 -6.56
N ASP A 101 0.20 10.39 -6.54
CA ASP A 101 0.64 9.26 -5.71
C ASP A 101 2.00 8.78 -6.16
N LEU A 102 2.21 8.63 -7.47
CA LEU A 102 3.51 8.26 -8.02
C LEU A 102 4.59 9.29 -7.65
N LYS A 103 4.28 10.60 -7.65
CA LYS A 103 5.24 11.64 -7.24
C LYS A 103 5.63 11.53 -5.77
N GLU A 104 4.64 11.39 -4.89
CA GLU A 104 4.88 11.22 -3.45
C GLU A 104 5.67 9.94 -3.17
N LEU A 105 5.29 8.82 -3.79
CA LEU A 105 6.00 7.54 -3.65
C LEU A 105 7.44 7.64 -4.18
N CYS A 106 7.68 8.35 -5.28
CA CYS A 106 9.02 8.62 -5.80
C CYS A 106 9.85 9.46 -4.81
N GLN A 107 9.25 10.46 -4.18
CA GLN A 107 9.94 11.24 -3.14
C GLN A 107 10.29 10.39 -1.92
N ILE A 108 9.36 9.53 -1.46
CA ILE A 108 9.62 8.58 -0.37
C ILE A 108 10.78 7.66 -0.73
N VAL A 109 10.78 7.06 -1.92
CA VAL A 109 11.89 6.21 -2.40
C VAL A 109 13.22 6.96 -2.42
N ASN A 110 13.24 8.23 -2.83
CA ASN A 110 14.46 9.03 -2.84
C ASN A 110 14.97 9.37 -1.42
N MET A 111 14.07 9.57 -0.45
CA MET A 111 14.46 9.82 0.94
C MET A 111 15.08 8.58 1.59
N GLU A 112 14.56 7.40 1.24
CA GLU A 112 15.02 6.11 1.78
C GLU A 112 16.13 5.46 0.91
N ALA A 113 16.63 6.15 -0.12
CA ALA A 113 17.48 5.57 -1.16
C ALA A 113 18.78 4.92 -0.62
N GLU A 114 19.33 5.44 0.48
CA GLU A 114 20.55 4.91 1.09
C GLU A 114 20.35 3.49 1.69
N ASP A 115 19.13 3.17 2.11
CA ASP A 115 18.77 1.91 2.76
C ASP A 115 18.12 0.89 1.80
N ILE A 116 17.87 1.28 0.54
CA ILE A 116 17.27 0.42 -0.49
C ILE A 116 18.36 -0.30 -1.28
N PRO A 117 18.27 -1.64 -1.47
CA PRO A 117 19.17 -2.36 -2.36
C PRO A 117 19.17 -1.75 -3.78
N ILE A 118 20.37 -1.52 -4.34
CA ILE A 118 20.52 -0.76 -5.59
C ILE A 118 19.70 -1.33 -6.76
N ASP A 119 19.54 -2.65 -6.83
CA ASP A 119 18.74 -3.30 -7.88
C ASP A 119 17.25 -2.95 -7.74
N VAL A 120 16.73 -2.91 -6.51
CA VAL A 120 15.35 -2.53 -6.22
C VAL A 120 15.14 -1.05 -6.48
N LEU A 121 16.09 -0.21 -6.06
CA LEU A 121 16.06 1.23 -6.34
C LEU A 121 16.03 1.51 -7.84
N ASN A 122 16.91 0.85 -8.61
CA ASN A 122 16.95 1.00 -10.08
C ASN A 122 15.63 0.59 -10.74
N SER A 123 15.04 -0.52 -10.28
CA SER A 123 13.73 -0.98 -10.75
C SER A 123 12.62 0.04 -10.47
N LEU A 124 12.52 0.55 -9.24
CA LEU A 124 11.52 1.55 -8.86
C LEU A 124 11.69 2.85 -9.66
N MET A 125 12.94 3.32 -9.79
CA MET A 125 13.23 4.53 -10.56
C MET A 125 12.89 4.37 -12.03
N MET A 126 13.14 3.21 -12.65
CA MET A 126 12.74 2.95 -14.03
C MET A 126 11.22 3.06 -14.20
N ILE A 127 10.43 2.51 -13.27
CA ILE A 127 8.97 2.60 -13.29
C ILE A 127 8.50 4.06 -13.18
N PHE A 128 9.08 4.86 -12.27
CA PHE A 128 8.72 6.26 -12.13
C PHE A 128 9.10 7.08 -13.37
N VAL A 129 10.25 6.78 -13.98
CA VAL A 129 10.72 7.42 -15.21
C VAL A 129 9.79 7.15 -16.39
N ASP A 130 9.41 5.89 -16.59
CA ASP A 130 8.53 5.48 -17.69
C ASP A 130 7.15 6.15 -17.61
N ARG A 131 6.71 6.51 -16.40
CA ARG A 131 5.46 7.23 -16.15
C ARG A 131 5.59 8.76 -16.20
N GLN A 132 6.78 9.29 -16.49
CA GLN A 132 7.09 10.74 -16.52
C GLN A 132 6.84 11.46 -15.18
N VAL A 133 7.09 10.75 -14.09
CA VAL A 133 6.82 11.22 -12.73
C VAL A 133 8.10 11.80 -12.16
N PHE A 134 8.30 13.10 -12.38
CA PHE A 134 9.41 13.89 -11.83
C PHE A 134 8.92 15.29 -11.40
#